data_AF-A0A439D2W9-F1
#
_entry.id   AF-A0A439D2W9-F1
#
_cell.length_a   1.000
_cell.length_b   1.000
_cell.length_c   1.000
_cell.angle_alpha   90.00
_cell.angle_beta   90.00
_cell.angle_gamma   90.00
#
_symmetry.space_group_name_H-M   'P 1'
#
loop_
_entity.id
_entity.type
_entity.pdbx_description
1 polymer ?
#
loop_
_entity_poly.entity_id
_entity_poly.type
_entity_poly.pdbx_seq_one_letter_code
_entity_poly.pdbx_strand_id
1 'polypeptide(L)'
;MASRSGRLGTWLKMLAVGGGVCVGGPAFVMWVQPTEEELFKRYNPELQKKSLERRYEKQKEFDDFVVRLKEYSKSDKPIWTVQEEAARKQKQESLRQDFQDAEEAKARQEAMRREAGLLKGAGELESTGKSKLTDNPVL
;
A
#
# COMPACT_ATOMS: atom_id res chain seq x y z
N MET A 1 -23.96 62.62 19.15
CA MET A 1 -24.25 61.19 18.90
C MET A 1 -23.70 60.81 17.53
N ALA A 2 -22.51 60.21 17.45
CA ALA A 2 -21.83 59.93 16.19
C ALA A 2 -22.47 58.74 15.46
N SER A 3 -22.78 58.91 14.18
CA SER A 3 -23.54 57.98 13.34
C SER A 3 -22.87 56.60 13.27
N ARG A 4 -23.46 55.60 13.93
CA ARG A 4 -23.06 54.17 13.82
C ARG A 4 -23.34 53.56 12.43
N SER A 5 -24.00 54.30 11.53
CA SER A 5 -24.46 53.81 10.22
C SER A 5 -23.32 53.44 9.26
N GLY A 6 -22.21 54.20 9.24
CA GLY A 6 -21.11 53.96 8.28
C GLY A 6 -20.33 52.67 8.52
N ARG A 7 -20.22 52.22 9.78
CA ARG A 7 -19.49 50.99 10.14
C ARG A 7 -20.29 49.72 9.84
N LEU A 8 -21.61 49.75 10.09
CA LEU A 8 -22.51 48.63 9.78
C LEU A 8 -22.61 48.39 8.27
N GLY A 9 -22.75 49.44 7.47
CA GLY A 9 -22.77 49.31 6.00
C GLY A 9 -21.45 48.77 5.43
N THR A 10 -20.32 49.17 6.00
CA THR A 10 -19.00 48.65 5.58
C THR A 10 -18.83 47.18 5.94
N TRP A 11 -19.24 46.78 7.15
CA TRP A 11 -19.25 45.38 7.58
C TRP A 11 -20.16 44.49 6.74
N LEU A 12 -21.35 44.98 6.38
CA LEU A 12 -22.28 44.24 5.52
C LEU A 12 -21.70 44.00 4.12
N LYS A 13 -21.04 45.00 3.53
CA LYS A 13 -20.33 44.85 2.25
C LYS A 13 -19.19 43.84 2.35
N MET A 14 -18.41 43.90 3.43
CA MET A 14 -17.31 42.95 3.65
C MET A 14 -17.81 41.51 3.84
N LEU A 15 -18.91 41.30 4.56
CA LEU A 15 -19.53 39.97 4.69
C LEU A 15 -20.14 39.48 3.37
N ALA A 16 -20.75 40.36 2.58
CA ALA A 16 -21.30 39.99 1.28
C ALA A 16 -20.18 39.55 0.31
N VAL A 17 -19.09 40.31 0.24
CA VAL A 17 -17.93 39.97 -0.60
C VAL A 17 -17.23 38.71 -0.06
N GLY A 18 -16.98 38.63 1.24
CA GLY A 18 -16.36 37.47 1.87
C GLY A 18 -17.19 36.19 1.69
N GLY A 19 -18.50 36.27 1.90
CA GLY A 19 -19.43 35.16 1.62
C GLY A 19 -19.44 34.77 0.14
N GLY A 20 -19.43 35.76 -0.75
CA GLY A 20 -19.31 35.55 -2.19
C GLY A 20 -18.02 34.82 -2.59
N VAL A 21 -16.89 35.13 -1.96
CA VAL A 21 -15.61 34.43 -2.24
C VAL A 21 -15.60 33.03 -1.62
N CYS A 22 -16.06 32.88 -0.38
CA CYS A 22 -16.08 31.59 0.33
C CYS A 22 -17.01 30.56 -0.33
N VAL A 23 -18.14 31.00 -0.90
CA VAL A 23 -19.09 30.12 -1.61
C VAL A 23 -18.79 30.09 -3.10
N GLY A 24 -18.47 31.24 -3.69
CA GLY A 24 -18.20 31.38 -5.11
C GLY A 24 -16.92 30.70 -5.55
N GLY A 25 -15.88 30.63 -4.70
CA GLY A 25 -14.65 29.88 -4.98
C GLY A 25 -14.94 28.39 -5.24
N PRO A 26 -15.48 27.65 -4.24
CA PRO A 26 -15.85 26.25 -4.42
C PRO A 26 -16.87 26.04 -5.55
N ALA A 27 -17.90 26.90 -5.67
CA ALA A 27 -18.90 26.78 -6.72
C ALA A 27 -18.30 26.97 -8.12
N PHE A 28 -17.36 27.91 -8.29
CA PHE A 28 -16.65 28.13 -9.55
C PHE A 28 -15.76 26.94 -9.90
N VAL A 29 -15.06 26.38 -8.91
CA VAL A 29 -14.24 25.17 -9.12
C VAL A 29 -15.11 23.99 -9.56
N MET A 30 -16.25 23.77 -8.91
CA MET A 30 -17.20 22.71 -9.29
C MET A 30 -17.80 22.94 -10.68
N TRP A 31 -17.94 24.19 -11.12
CA TRP A 31 -18.46 24.52 -12.45
C TRP A 31 -17.43 24.32 -13.56
N VAL A 32 -16.16 24.67 -13.30
CA VAL A 32 -15.08 24.52 -14.29
C VAL A 32 -14.54 23.09 -14.35
N GLN A 33 -14.52 22.37 -13.22
CA GLN A 33 -14.04 20.99 -13.22
C GLN A 33 -15.00 20.11 -14.02
N PRO A 34 -14.52 19.42 -15.08
CA PRO A 34 -15.32 18.42 -15.76
C PRO A 34 -15.65 17.29 -14.78
N THR A 35 -16.89 16.82 -14.82
CA THR A 35 -17.37 15.75 -13.96
C THR A 35 -16.62 14.44 -14.25
N GLU A 36 -16.57 13.54 -13.26
CA GLU A 36 -15.82 12.28 -13.38
C GLU A 36 -16.27 11.44 -14.59
N GLU A 37 -17.54 11.54 -14.99
CA GLU A 37 -18.09 10.81 -16.14
C GLU A 37 -17.62 11.35 -17.49
N GLU A 38 -17.48 12.68 -17.62
CA GLU A 38 -16.93 13.29 -18.83
C GLU A 38 -15.43 13.05 -18.93
N LEU A 39 -14.73 13.05 -17.80
CA LEU A 39 -13.32 12.66 -17.73
C LEU A 39 -13.15 11.18 -18.09
N PHE A 40 -14.02 10.31 -17.58
CA PHE A 40 -14.03 8.87 -17.86
C PHE A 40 -14.24 8.57 -19.35
N LYS A 41 -15.16 9.28 -20.02
CA LYS A 41 -15.41 9.14 -21.47
C LYS A 41 -14.22 9.57 -22.35
N ARG A 42 -13.37 10.48 -21.85
CA ARG A 42 -12.14 10.89 -22.55
C ARG A 42 -10.95 9.94 -22.32
N TYR A 43 -11.03 9.03 -21.35
CA TYR A 43 -10.00 8.01 -21.14
C TYR A 43 -10.11 6.89 -22.18
N ASN A 44 -8.94 6.35 -22.57
CA ASN A 44 -8.79 5.15 -23.39
C ASN A 44 -9.50 3.94 -22.72
N PRO A 45 -10.24 3.08 -23.45
CA PRO A 45 -11.01 1.93 -22.90
C PRO A 45 -10.28 1.04 -21.90
N GLU A 46 -8.96 0.88 -22.04
CA GLU A 46 -8.10 0.15 -21.10
C GLU A 46 -8.08 0.76 -19.68
N LEU A 47 -8.05 2.10 -19.60
CA LEU A 47 -8.00 2.84 -18.33
C LEU A 47 -9.38 2.95 -17.68
N GLN A 48 -10.44 2.92 -18.48
CA GLN A 48 -11.81 2.83 -17.98
C GLN A 48 -12.04 1.55 -17.18
N LYS A 49 -11.59 0.39 -17.70
CA LYS A 49 -11.69 -0.89 -16.98
C LYS A 49 -10.86 -0.89 -15.70
N LYS A 50 -9.60 -0.46 -15.76
CA LYS A 50 -8.73 -0.37 -14.57
C LYS A 50 -9.26 0.58 -13.51
N SER A 51 -9.86 1.70 -13.92
CA SER A 51 -10.43 2.64 -12.94
C SER A 51 -11.71 2.11 -12.31
N LEU A 52 -12.55 1.39 -13.05
CA LEU A 52 -13.74 0.67 -12.52
C LEU A 52 -13.35 -0.38 -11.49
N GLU A 53 -12.36 -1.22 -11.81
CA GLU A 53 -11.86 -2.27 -10.91
C GLU A 53 -11.23 -1.67 -9.64
N ARG A 54 -10.44 -0.59 -9.79
CA ARG A 54 -9.74 0.06 -8.67
C ARG A 54 -10.61 1.03 -7.87
N ARG A 55 -11.88 1.28 -8.23
CA ARG A 55 -12.74 2.19 -7.44
C ARG A 55 -12.90 1.70 -6.00
N TYR A 56 -13.15 0.40 -5.85
CA TYR A 56 -13.30 -0.22 -4.54
C TYR A 56 -11.98 -0.19 -3.75
N GLU A 57 -10.87 -0.53 -4.41
CA GLU A 57 -9.53 -0.47 -3.81
C GLU A 57 -9.21 0.95 -3.33
N LYS A 58 -9.46 1.97 -4.15
CA LYS A 58 -9.22 3.38 -3.78
C LYS A 58 -10.10 3.85 -2.62
N GLN A 59 -11.37 3.44 -2.58
CA GLN A 59 -12.25 3.76 -1.45
C GLN A 59 -11.73 3.13 -0.17
N LYS A 60 -11.35 1.85 -0.23
CA LYS A 60 -10.78 1.14 0.91
C LYS A 60 -9.45 1.75 1.36
N GLU A 61 -8.55 2.07 0.43
CA GLU A 61 -7.28 2.75 0.72
C GLU A 61 -7.50 4.12 1.38
N PHE A 62 -8.52 4.85 0.95
CA PHE A 62 -8.87 6.15 1.52
C PHE A 62 -9.43 6.00 2.94
N ASP A 63 -10.35 5.06 3.17
CA ASP A 63 -10.89 4.77 4.49
C ASP A 63 -9.78 4.33 5.44
N ASP A 64 -8.90 3.42 5.01
CA ASP A 64 -7.74 2.95 5.76
C ASP A 64 -6.75 4.09 6.05
N PHE A 65 -6.57 5.04 5.11
CA PHE A 65 -5.77 6.23 5.32
C PHE A 65 -6.38 7.14 6.40
N VAL A 66 -7.69 7.42 6.33
CA VAL A 66 -8.40 8.24 7.32
C VAL A 66 -8.35 7.59 8.70
N VAL A 67 -8.50 6.26 8.78
CA VAL A 67 -8.38 5.50 10.04
C VAL A 67 -6.97 5.63 10.62
N ARG A 68 -5.92 5.44 9.81
CA ARG A 68 -4.53 5.65 10.25
C ARG A 68 -4.27 7.08 10.68
N LEU A 69 -4.81 8.07 9.97
CA LEU A 69 -4.65 9.47 10.31
C LEU A 69 -5.32 9.81 11.65
N LYS A 70 -6.51 9.26 11.91
CA LYS A 70 -7.19 9.36 13.21
C LYS A 70 -6.35 8.75 14.33
N GLU A 71 -5.70 7.62 14.07
CA GLU A 71 -4.83 6.97 15.04
C GLU A 71 -3.55 7.77 15.31
N TYR A 72 -2.91 8.31 14.26
CA TYR A 72 -1.73 9.15 14.40
C TYR A 72 -2.02 10.49 15.06
N SER A 73 -3.22 11.05 14.84
CA SER A 73 -3.69 12.27 15.48
C SER A 73 -3.89 12.13 17.00
N LYS A 74 -4.01 10.92 17.53
CA LYS A 74 -4.07 10.69 18.99
C LYS A 74 -2.68 10.76 19.65
N SER A 75 -1.61 10.75 18.86
CA SER A 75 -0.25 10.89 19.37
C SER A 75 0.13 12.37 19.43
N ASP A 76 0.75 12.79 20.53
CA ASP A 76 1.33 14.13 20.67
C ASP A 76 2.53 14.39 19.74
N LYS A 77 3.00 13.35 19.03
CA LYS A 77 4.07 13.47 18.03
C LYS A 77 3.50 13.99 16.70
N PRO A 78 4.27 14.78 15.94
CA PRO A 78 3.83 15.20 14.62
C PRO A 78 3.61 14.01 13.67
N ILE A 79 2.53 14.07 12.89
CA ILE A 79 2.02 12.97 12.05
C ILE A 79 3.10 12.36 11.14
N TRP A 80 3.97 13.20 10.56
CA TRP A 80 5.05 12.73 9.67
C TRP A 80 6.08 11.83 10.38
N THR A 81 6.32 12.05 11.67
CA THR A 81 7.25 11.23 12.46
C THR A 81 6.63 9.89 12.83
N VAL A 82 5.34 9.89 13.21
CA VAL A 82 4.59 8.66 13.51
C VAL A 82 4.43 7.80 12.25
N GLN A 83 4.22 8.44 11.10
CA GLN A 83 4.12 7.76 9.81
C GLN A 83 5.46 7.12 9.38
N GLU A 84 6.60 7.79 9.62
CA GLU A 84 7.92 7.18 9.35
C GLU A 84 8.21 6.01 10.30
N GLU A 85 7.88 6.13 11.59
CA GLU A 85 8.01 5.05 12.57
C GLU A 85 7.12 3.85 12.18
N ALA A 86 5.88 4.08 11.76
CA ALA A 86 4.97 3.03 11.30
C ALA A 86 5.47 2.36 10.00
N ALA A 87 5.97 3.14 9.04
CA ALA A 87 6.55 2.60 7.80
C ALA A 87 7.80 1.75 8.08
N ARG A 88 8.66 2.19 9.02
CA ARG A 88 9.82 1.39 9.47
C ARG A 88 9.41 0.09 10.14
N LYS A 89 8.37 0.11 10.98
CA LYS A 89 7.83 -1.11 11.61
C LYS A 89 7.25 -2.07 10.58
N GLN A 90 6.43 -1.59 9.64
CA GLN A 90 5.88 -2.45 8.58
C GLN A 90 6.99 -3.05 7.69
N LYS A 91 8.05 -2.29 7.40
CA LYS A 91 9.20 -2.81 6.65
C LYS A 91 9.96 -3.90 7.41
N GLN A 92 10.08 -3.78 8.73
CA GLN A 92 10.71 -4.83 9.55
C GLN A 92 9.82 -6.07 9.68
N GLU A 93 8.51 -5.87 9.77
CA GLU A 93 7.54 -6.97 9.88
C GLU A 93 7.42 -7.76 8.59
N SER A 94 7.36 -7.08 7.43
CA SER A 94 7.41 -7.74 6.11
C SER A 94 8.69 -8.53 5.91
N LEU A 95 9.85 -7.96 6.23
CA LEU A 95 11.12 -8.71 6.17
C LEU A 95 11.09 -9.95 7.07
N ARG A 96 10.54 -9.86 8.29
CA ARG A 96 10.42 -11.01 9.19
C ARG A 96 9.48 -12.08 8.63
N GLN A 97 8.36 -11.68 8.03
CA GLN A 97 7.44 -12.60 7.36
C GLN A 97 8.12 -13.28 6.16
N ASP A 98 8.82 -12.53 5.32
CA ASP A 98 9.59 -13.08 4.19
C ASP A 98 10.62 -14.13 4.64
N PHE A 99 11.30 -13.90 5.77
CA PHE A 99 12.22 -14.87 6.35
C PHE A 99 11.51 -16.14 6.84
N GLN A 100 10.37 -16.00 7.52
CA GLN A 100 9.57 -17.14 7.99
C GLN A 100 9.02 -17.96 6.83
N ASP A 101 8.48 -17.29 5.80
CA ASP A 101 7.96 -17.93 4.60
C ASP A 101 9.06 -18.65 3.83
N ALA A 102 10.28 -18.09 3.78
CA ALA A 102 11.44 -18.74 3.18
C ALA A 102 11.89 -19.99 3.95
N GLU A 103 11.83 -19.98 5.28
CA GLU A 103 12.12 -21.17 6.10
C GLU A 103 11.06 -22.24 5.92
N GLU A 104 9.77 -21.87 5.92
CA GLU A 104 8.68 -22.81 5.65
C GLU A 104 8.76 -23.40 4.23
N ALA A 105 9.09 -22.59 3.23
CA ALA A 105 9.27 -23.06 1.85
C ALA A 105 10.41 -24.08 1.76
N LYS A 106 11.54 -23.84 2.44
CA LYS A 106 12.64 -24.80 2.53
C LYS A 106 12.24 -26.08 3.25
N ALA A 107 11.53 -25.98 4.37
CA ALA A 107 11.04 -27.15 5.11
C ALA A 107 10.06 -27.99 4.27
N ARG A 108 9.17 -27.35 3.51
CA ARG A 108 8.24 -28.01 2.56
C ARG A 108 9.00 -28.69 1.42
N GLN A 109 10.04 -28.06 0.87
CA GLN A 109 10.90 -28.66 -0.16
C GLN A 109 11.66 -29.88 0.37
N GLU A 110 12.16 -29.82 1.62
CA GLU A 110 12.84 -30.95 2.25
C GLU A 110 11.88 -32.11 2.54
N ALA A 111 10.66 -31.83 3.00
CA ALA A 111 9.63 -32.86 3.19
C ALA A 111 9.29 -33.54 1.86
N MET A 112 9.06 -32.76 0.81
CA MET A 112 8.81 -33.27 -0.54
C MET A 112 10.00 -34.08 -1.08
N ARG A 113 11.24 -33.67 -0.78
CA ARG A 113 12.47 -34.38 -1.19
C ARG A 113 12.69 -35.69 -0.40
N ARG A 114 12.25 -35.74 0.86
CA ARG A 114 12.24 -36.95 1.69
C ARG A 114 11.17 -37.94 1.21
N GLU A 115 9.99 -37.45 0.86
CA GLU A 115 8.89 -38.26 0.31
C GLU A 115 9.18 -38.75 -1.12
N ALA A 116 9.86 -37.94 -1.95
CA ALA A 116 10.29 -38.30 -3.30
C ALA A 116 11.47 -39.30 -3.35
N GLY A 117 11.91 -39.84 -2.21
CA GLY A 117 12.81 -41.01 -2.15
C GLY A 117 14.27 -40.79 -2.58
N LEU A 118 14.72 -39.54 -2.77
CA LEU A 118 16.07 -39.24 -3.28
C LEU A 118 17.22 -39.54 -2.30
N LEU A 119 16.94 -39.80 -1.03
CA LEU A 119 17.96 -40.22 -0.04
C LEU A 119 18.24 -41.72 -0.07
N LYS A 120 17.33 -42.55 -0.61
CA LYS A 120 17.59 -43.98 -0.77
C LYS A 120 18.57 -44.26 -1.92
N GLY A 121 18.64 -43.38 -2.92
CA GLY A 121 19.57 -43.50 -4.05
C GLY A 121 20.97 -42.93 -3.82
N ALA A 122 21.11 -41.87 -3.02
CA ALA A 122 22.41 -41.23 -2.78
C ALA A 122 23.33 -42.06 -1.86
N GLY A 123 22.77 -42.76 -0.86
CA GLY A 123 23.53 -43.67 0.01
C GLY A 123 23.95 -44.97 -0.67
N GLU A 124 23.15 -45.46 -1.63
CA GLU A 124 23.44 -46.69 -2.38
C GLU A 124 24.57 -46.50 -3.42
N LEU A 125 24.70 -45.30 -4.00
CA LEU A 125 25.75 -45.00 -4.97
C LEU A 125 27.14 -44.83 -4.33
N GLU A 126 27.21 -44.32 -3.09
CA GLU A 126 28.46 -44.24 -2.32
C GLU A 126 28.96 -45.63 -1.88
N SER A 127 28.05 -46.55 -1.50
CA SER A 127 28.42 -47.92 -1.10
C SER A 127 28.86 -48.77 -2.28
N THR A 128 28.23 -48.60 -3.45
CA THR A 128 28.56 -49.35 -4.67
C THR A 128 29.88 -48.88 -5.32
N GLY A 129 30.26 -47.61 -5.12
CA GLY A 129 31.51 -47.03 -5.65
C GLY A 129 32.78 -47.48 -4.92
N LYS A 130 32.73 -47.66 -3.58
CA LYS A 130 33.88 -48.16 -2.80
C LYS A 130 34.15 -49.65 -3.02
N SER A 131 33.12 -50.45 -3.27
CA SER A 131 33.26 -51.90 -3.50
C SER A 131 34.02 -52.25 -4.79
N LYS A 132 34.07 -51.37 -5.79
CA LYS A 132 34.70 -51.68 -7.09
C LYS A 132 36.15 -51.22 -7.23
N LEU A 133 36.72 -50.53 -6.23
CA LEU A 133 38.07 -49.99 -6.32
C LEU A 133 39.16 -50.89 -5.67
N THR A 134 38.78 -51.97 -4.97
CA THR A 134 39.73 -52.84 -4.25
C THR A 134 40.07 -54.16 -4.97
N ASP A 135 39.37 -54.51 -6.05
CA ASP A 135 39.55 -55.79 -6.75
C ASP A 135 40.23 -55.61 -8.11
N ASN A 136 41.43 -55.05 -8.13
CA ASN A 136 42.29 -55.11 -9.33
C ASN A 136 43.69 -55.65 -8.95
N PRO A 137 44.01 -56.92 -9.26
CA PRO A 137 45.36 -57.43 -9.09
C PRO A 137 46.27 -56.84 -10.18
N VAL A 138 47.26 -56.07 -9.74
CA VAL A 138 48.38 -55.59 -10.57
C VAL A 138 49.14 -56.80 -11.12
N LEU A 139 49.16 -56.92 -12.46
CA LEU A 139 50.26 -57.51 -13.23
C LEU A 139 51.20 -56.39 -13.66
#